data_AF-A0AAU9V6G6-F1
#
_entry.id   AF-A0AAU9V6G6-F1
#
_cell.length_a   1.000
_cell.length_b   1.000
_cell.length_c   1.000
_cell.angle_alpha   90.00
_cell.angle_beta   90.00
_cell.angle_gamma   90.00
#
_symmetry.space_group_name_H-M   'P 1'
#
loop_
_entity.id
_entity.type
_entity.pdbx_description
1 polymer ?
#
loop_
_entity_poly.entity_id
_entity_poly.type
_entity_poly.pdbx_seq_one_letter_code
_entity_poly.pdbx_strand_id
1 'polypeptide(L)'
;MPIQLSKAITLVWFYGETVCKIVNYIQGVAVAASVFTLTAMSVDRWLSIAPEPRLRPPGRRQALMLLALLWVAALVIFIPLLVVASVRKESVPVISKTYNNISIETRDVHFCTEDWPSQESRKQFGTLSFTLVYAIPGEF
;
A
#
# COMPACT_ATOMS: atom_id res chain seq x y z
N MET A 1 -3.03 7.38 -9.76
CA MET A 1 -2.48 6.03 -9.98
C MET A 1 -3.21 5.35 -11.16
N PRO A 2 -2.71 5.48 -12.40
CA PRO A 2 -3.38 4.93 -13.59
C PRO A 2 -3.45 3.40 -13.60
N ILE A 3 -2.47 2.72 -13.01
CA ILE A 3 -2.44 1.24 -12.89
C ILE A 3 -3.50 0.74 -11.89
N GLN A 4 -3.76 1.51 -10.83
CA GLN A 4 -4.83 1.17 -9.88
C GLN A 4 -6.21 1.39 -10.49
N LEU A 5 -6.35 2.46 -11.29
CA LEU A 5 -7.57 2.72 -12.03
C LEU A 5 -7.85 1.62 -13.06
N SER A 6 -6.81 1.16 -13.79
CA SER A 6 -6.99 0.06 -14.73
C SER A 6 -7.37 -1.22 -14.00
N LYS A 7 -6.69 -1.58 -12.90
CA LYS A 7 -7.09 -2.72 -12.05
C LYS A 7 -8.54 -2.61 -11.57
N ALA A 8 -8.99 -1.43 -11.15
CA ALA A 8 -10.35 -1.22 -10.66
C ALA A 8 -11.42 -1.38 -11.76
N ILE A 9 -11.09 -1.01 -13.00
CA ILE A 9 -12.02 -1.09 -14.15
C ILE A 9 -12.00 -2.48 -14.78
N THR A 10 -10.82 -3.04 -15.05
CA THR A 10 -10.70 -4.30 -15.79
C THR A 10 -10.74 -5.52 -14.88
N LEU A 11 -10.39 -5.38 -13.59
CA LEU A 11 -10.12 -6.46 -12.62
C LEU A 11 -8.95 -7.39 -13.02
N VAL A 12 -8.72 -7.56 -14.32
CA VAL A 12 -7.64 -8.31 -14.93
C VAL A 12 -6.31 -7.55 -14.85
N TRP A 13 -5.25 -8.30 -14.57
CA TRP A 13 -3.88 -7.84 -14.40
C TRP A 13 -2.99 -8.23 -15.58
N PHE A 14 -2.53 -7.23 -16.34
CA PHE A 14 -1.75 -7.46 -17.58
C PHE A 14 -0.23 -7.24 -17.41
N TYR A 15 0.22 -6.70 -16.27
CA TYR A 15 1.58 -6.18 -16.09
C TYR A 15 2.60 -7.22 -15.58
N GLY A 16 2.19 -8.48 -15.39
CA GLY A 16 3.05 -9.53 -14.85
C GLY A 16 3.23 -9.48 -13.33
N GLU A 17 3.92 -10.49 -12.77
CA GLU A 17 4.01 -10.72 -11.33
C GLU A 17 4.87 -9.69 -10.58
N THR A 18 6.02 -9.33 -11.15
CA THR A 18 6.93 -8.33 -10.56
C THR A 18 6.25 -6.98 -10.38
N VAL A 19 5.50 -6.53 -11.39
CA VAL A 19 4.76 -5.26 -11.30
C VAL A 19 3.63 -5.36 -10.28
N CYS A 20 2.95 -6.51 -10.15
CA CYS A 20 1.93 -6.70 -9.10
C CYS A 20 2.53 -6.49 -7.71
N LYS A 21 3.69 -7.13 -7.44
CA LYS A 21 4.41 -6.99 -6.16
C LYS A 21 4.84 -5.55 -5.90
N ILE A 22 5.51 -4.93 -6.86
CA ILE A 22 6.06 -3.57 -6.73
C ILE A 22 4.95 -2.54 -6.54
N VAL A 23 3.87 -2.63 -7.31
CA VAL A 23 2.77 -1.66 -7.24
C VAL A 23 2.05 -1.72 -5.89
N ASN A 24 1.77 -2.92 -5.34
CA ASN A 24 1.17 -3.04 -4.02
C ASN A 24 2.12 -2.52 -2.92
N TYR A 25 3.41 -2.87 -3.00
CA TYR A 25 4.41 -2.39 -2.03
C TYR A 25 4.56 -0.86 -2.03
N ILE A 26 4.80 -0.26 -3.20
CA ILE A 26 4.97 1.20 -3.33
C ILE A 26 3.71 1.94 -2.91
N GLN A 27 2.52 1.38 -3.19
CA GLN A 27 1.26 1.99 -2.75
C GLN A 27 1.18 2.08 -1.23
N GLY A 28 1.47 0.99 -0.50
CA GLY A 28 1.49 1.00 0.96
C GLY A 28 2.53 1.97 1.53
N VAL A 29 3.75 1.92 0.99
CA VAL A 29 4.85 2.83 1.41
C VAL A 29 4.50 4.30 1.16
N ALA A 30 3.93 4.63 0.00
CA ALA A 30 3.57 6.00 -0.34
C ALA A 30 2.50 6.57 0.59
N VAL A 31 1.52 5.74 0.97
CA VAL A 31 0.49 6.10 1.95
C VAL A 31 1.11 6.40 3.31
N ALA A 32 1.96 5.50 3.82
CA ALA A 32 2.61 5.70 5.12
C ALA A 32 3.57 6.89 5.12
N ALA A 33 4.38 7.05 4.07
CA ALA A 33 5.27 8.20 3.93
C ALA A 33 4.50 9.53 3.93
N SER A 34 3.31 9.56 3.31
CA SER A 34 2.45 10.74 3.32
C SER A 34 1.94 11.06 4.73
N VAL A 35 1.43 10.07 5.46
CA VAL A 35 0.94 10.28 6.84
C VAL A 35 2.09 10.72 7.76
N PHE A 36 3.23 10.05 7.71
CA PHE A 36 4.41 10.41 8.50
C PHE A 36 4.93 11.81 8.19
N THR A 37 4.90 12.22 6.92
CA THR A 37 5.29 13.59 6.52
C THR A 37 4.31 14.61 7.10
N LEU A 38 3.00 14.34 7.05
CA LEU A 38 1.98 15.21 7.64
C LEU A 38 2.15 15.35 9.15
N THR A 39 2.33 14.24 9.86
CA THR A 39 2.56 14.24 11.32
C THR A 39 3.83 15.01 11.67
N ALA A 40 4.92 14.83 10.91
CA ALA A 40 6.16 15.59 11.12
C ALA A 40 5.94 17.11 10.94
N MET A 41 5.18 17.53 9.93
CA MET A 41 4.82 18.94 9.72
C MET A 41 3.95 19.49 10.86
N SER A 42 2.99 18.70 11.36
CA SER A 42 2.14 19.08 12.49
C SER A 42 2.94 19.28 13.77
N VAL A 43 3.86 18.35 14.09
CA VAL A 43 4.73 18.43 15.26
C VAL A 43 5.68 19.63 15.18
N ASP A 44 6.27 19.90 14.01
CA ASP A 44 7.14 21.06 13.80
C ASP A 44 6.42 22.40 14.08
N ARG A 45 5.17 22.51 13.60
CA ARG A 45 4.31 23.67 13.89
C ARG A 45 3.93 23.76 15.36
N TRP A 46 3.58 22.65 15.99
CA TRP A 46 3.22 22.61 17.40
C TRP A 46 4.38 23.07 18.30
N LEU A 47 5.60 22.56 18.05
CA LEU A 47 6.81 22.98 18.76
C LEU A 47 7.17 24.45 18.54
N SER A 48 6.89 24.99 17.35
CA SER A 48 7.15 26.39 17.03
C SER A 48 6.20 27.37 17.73
N ILE A 49 4.99 26.92 18.06
CA ILE A 49 3.95 27.74 18.72
C ILE A 49 3.98 27.57 20.25
N ALA A 50 4.48 26.43 20.75
CA ALA A 50 4.54 26.11 22.17
C ALA A 50 5.27 27.22 22.99
N PRO A 51 4.67 27.74 24.07
CA PRO A 51 5.26 28.83 24.86
C PRO A 51 6.51 28.41 25.66
N GLU A 52 6.76 27.11 25.82
CA GLU A 52 7.84 26.62 26.66
C GLU A 52 9.22 26.69 25.96
N PRO A 53 10.22 27.37 26.54
CA PRO A 53 11.57 27.48 25.96
C PRO A 53 12.35 26.16 25.89
N ARG A 54 11.82 25.07 26.47
CA ARG A 54 12.38 23.71 26.38
C ARG A 54 11.95 22.94 25.12
N LEU A 55 10.84 23.33 24.50
CA LEU A 55 10.27 22.68 23.31
C LEU A 55 10.72 23.41 22.03
N ARG A 56 12.01 23.74 21.92
CA ARG A 56 12.52 24.37 20.70
C ARG A 56 12.30 23.43 19.50
N PRO A 57 11.90 23.97 18.34
CA PRO A 57 11.74 23.16 17.14
C PRO A 57 13.05 22.42 16.84
N PRO A 58 12.98 21.15 16.43
CA PRO A 58 14.17 20.37 16.10
C PRO A 58 14.98 21.13 15.05
N GLY A 59 16.31 21.13 15.18
CA GLY A 59 17.15 21.72 14.15
C GLY A 59 16.91 21.03 12.80
N ARG A 60 17.12 21.73 11.68
CA ARG A 60 16.91 21.19 10.32
C ARG A 60 17.50 19.79 10.11
N ARG A 61 18.67 19.52 10.69
CA ARG A 61 19.33 18.20 10.64
C ARG A 61 18.55 17.13 11.41
N GLN A 62 18.03 17.44 12.58
CA GLN A 62 17.24 16.51 13.40
C GLN A 62 15.90 16.19 12.71
N ALA A 63 15.22 17.21 12.17
CA ALA A 63 13.97 17.02 11.42
C ALA A 63 14.18 16.11 10.20
N LEU A 64 15.27 16.31 9.44
CA LEU A 64 15.62 15.44 8.31
C LEU A 64 15.97 14.01 8.74
N MET A 65 16.66 13.83 9.87
CA MET A 65 16.96 12.49 10.41
C MET A 65 15.69 11.76 10.84
N LEU A 66 14.75 12.45 11.50
CA LEU A 66 13.45 11.89 11.88
C LEU A 66 12.64 11.49 10.65
N LEU A 67 12.59 12.35 9.63
CA LEU A 67 11.92 12.03 8.37
C LEU A 67 12.54 10.80 7.70
N ALA A 68 13.87 10.70 7.64
CA ALA A 68 14.56 9.55 7.08
C ALA A 68 14.24 8.26 7.85
N LEU A 69 14.21 8.32 9.18
CA LEU A 69 13.82 7.18 10.03
C LEU A 69 12.38 6.72 9.76
N LEU A 70 11.43 7.66 9.63
CA LEU A 70 10.04 7.35 9.32
C LEU A 70 9.88 6.71 7.93
N TRP A 71 10.64 7.18 6.94
CA TRP A 71 10.70 6.57 5.62
C TRP A 71 11.23 5.13 5.67
N VAL A 72 12.32 4.90 6.41
CA VAL A 72 12.86 3.55 6.59
C VAL A 72 11.85 2.64 7.31
N ALA A 73 11.18 3.14 8.34
CA ALA A 73 10.14 2.40 9.05
C ALA A 73 8.98 2.03 8.11
N ALA A 74 8.52 2.96 7.26
CA ALA A 74 7.50 2.69 6.24
C ALA A 74 7.96 1.58 5.28
N LEU A 75 9.18 1.67 4.75
CA LEU A 75 9.73 0.63 3.86
C LEU A 75 9.73 -0.74 4.54
N VAL A 76 10.17 -0.82 5.79
CA VAL A 76 10.24 -2.09 6.55
C VAL A 76 8.86 -2.68 6.83
N ILE A 77 7.88 -1.87 7.23
CA ILE A 77 6.53 -2.33 7.57
C ILE A 77 5.86 -3.02 6.37
N PHE A 78 6.03 -2.50 5.16
CA PHE A 78 5.37 -3.04 3.97
C PHE A 78 6.13 -4.16 3.25
N ILE A 79 7.33 -4.57 3.71
CA ILE A 79 8.07 -5.72 3.14
C ILE A 79 7.20 -6.96 2.93
N PRO A 80 6.29 -7.36 3.86
CA PRO A 80 5.44 -8.53 3.68
C PRO A 80 4.58 -8.48 2.42
N LEU A 81 4.19 -7.29 1.93
CA LEU A 81 3.42 -7.16 0.68
C LEU A 81 4.19 -7.67 -0.53
N LEU A 82 5.53 -7.57 -0.55
CA LEU A 82 6.33 -8.10 -1.66
C LEU A 82 6.27 -9.63 -1.74
N VAL A 83 6.08 -10.28 -0.60
CA VAL A 83 5.98 -11.75 -0.50
C VAL A 83 4.56 -12.20 -0.78
N VAL A 84 3.58 -11.51 -0.21
CA VAL A 84 2.16 -11.91 -0.24
C VAL A 84 1.45 -11.51 -1.53
N ALA A 85 1.84 -10.40 -2.17
CA ALA A 85 1.25 -10.03 -3.44
C ALA A 85 1.65 -11.03 -4.53
N SER A 86 0.67 -11.70 -5.13
CA SER A 86 0.90 -12.72 -6.15
C SER A 86 -0.12 -12.60 -7.28
N VAL A 87 0.25 -13.09 -8.46
CA VAL A 87 -0.65 -13.16 -9.61
C VAL A 87 -1.29 -14.53 -9.66
N ARG A 88 -2.59 -14.58 -9.42
CA ARG A 88 -3.42 -15.78 -9.53
C ARG A 88 -3.97 -15.89 -10.95
N LYS A 89 -3.91 -17.07 -11.53
CA LYS A 89 -4.51 -17.38 -12.84
C LYS A 89 -5.83 -18.08 -12.58
N GLU A 90 -6.91 -17.58 -13.18
CA GLU A 90 -8.21 -18.23 -13.13
C GLU A 90 -8.76 -18.37 -14.55
N SER A 91 -9.28 -19.57 -14.85
CA SER A 91 -9.93 -19.86 -16.12
C SER A 91 -11.40 -19.47 -16.01
N VAL A 92 -11.81 -18.43 -16.75
CA VAL A 92 -13.21 -17.99 -16.79
C VAL A 92 -13.88 -18.49 -18.07
N PRO A 93 -15.12 -19.04 -17.99
CA PRO A 93 -15.87 -19.39 -19.18
C PRO A 93 -16.38 -18.11 -19.85
N VAL A 94 -15.94 -17.87 -21.08
CA VAL A 94 -16.38 -16.76 -21.91
C VAL A 94 -17.32 -17.31 -22.98
N ILE A 95 -18.50 -16.71 -23.10
CA ILE A 95 -19.49 -17.11 -24.10
C ILE A 95 -19.11 -16.41 -25.41
N SER A 96 -18.58 -17.15 -26.38
CA SER A 96 -18.37 -16.67 -27.74
C SER A 96 -19.54 -17.05 -28.62
N LYS A 97 -20.20 -16.06 -29.22
CA LYS A 97 -21.19 -16.27 -30.28
C LYS A 97 -20.48 -16.25 -31.63
N THR A 98 -20.26 -17.42 -32.20
CA THR A 98 -19.91 -17.57 -33.61
C THR A 98 -21.21 -17.82 -34.40
N TYR A 99 -21.26 -17.52 -35.70
CA TYR A 99 -22.49 -17.55 -36.51
C TYR A 99 -23.37 -18.80 -36.23
N ASN A 100 -24.60 -18.59 -35.74
CA ASN A 100 -25.59 -19.58 -35.27
C ASN A 100 -25.14 -20.63 -34.22
N ASN A 101 -23.95 -20.53 -33.63
CA ASN A 101 -23.47 -21.45 -32.59
C ASN A 101 -22.95 -20.69 -31.36
N ILE A 102 -23.40 -21.11 -30.17
CA ILE A 102 -22.89 -20.62 -28.90
C ILE A 102 -21.81 -21.60 -28.43
N SER A 103 -20.56 -21.16 -28.43
CA SER A 103 -19.44 -21.92 -27.85
C SER A 103 -19.01 -21.32 -26.52
N ILE A 104 -18.70 -22.18 -25.56
CA ILE A 104 -18.12 -21.79 -24.27
C ILE A 104 -16.61 -21.96 -24.41
N GLU A 105 -15.90 -20.83 -24.52
CA GLU A 105 -14.44 -20.80 -24.61
C GLU A 105 -13.88 -20.40 -23.24
N THR A 106 -13.02 -21.23 -22.67
CA THR A 106 -12.32 -20.90 -21.43
C THR A 106 -11.13 -19.99 -21.74
N ARG A 107 -11.11 -18.77 -21.17
CA ARG A 107 -9.93 -17.90 -21.22
C ARG A 107 -9.24 -17.85 -19.87
N ASP A 108 -7.92 -17.90 -19.90
CA ASP A 108 -7.08 -17.66 -18.74
C ASP A 108 -6.96 -16.15 -18.49
N VAL A 109 -7.42 -15.71 -17.33
CA VAL A 109 -7.26 -14.33 -16.86
C VAL A 109 -6.35 -14.30 -15.64
N HIS A 110 -5.54 -13.25 -15.56
CA HIS A 110 -4.61 -13.03 -14.47
C HIS A 110 -5.20 -12.01 -13.49
N PHE A 111 -5.17 -12.30 -12.20
CA PHE A 111 -5.61 -11.42 -11.13
C PHE A 111 -4.45 -11.14 -10.18
N CYS A 112 -4.23 -9.89 -9.83
CA CYS A 112 -3.24 -9.50 -8.82
C CYS A 112 -3.94 -9.41 -7.45
N THR A 113 -3.69 -10.42 -6.61
CA THR A 113 -4.31 -10.58 -5.29
C THR A 113 -3.26 -10.75 -4.19
N GLU A 114 -3.68 -10.59 -2.95
CA GLU A 114 -2.86 -10.85 -1.77
C GLU A 114 -3.11 -12.28 -1.28
N ASP A 115 -2.11 -13.15 -1.43
CA ASP A 115 -2.20 -14.57 -1.07
C ASP A 115 -1.64 -14.82 0.33
N TRP A 116 -2.46 -14.50 1.33
CA TRP A 116 -2.08 -14.65 2.74
C TRP A 116 -2.19 -16.13 3.17
N PRO A 117 -1.18 -16.69 3.86
CA PRO A 117 -1.19 -18.09 4.28
C PRO A 117 -2.27 -18.39 5.33
N SER A 118 -2.71 -17.38 6.09
CA SER A 118 -3.78 -17.49 7.06
C SER A 118 -4.60 -16.22 7.15
N GLN A 119 -5.90 -16.34 7.44
CA GLN A 119 -6.77 -15.19 7.67
C GLN A 119 -6.29 -14.36 8.88
N GLU A 120 -5.70 -15.01 9.87
CA GLU A 120 -5.11 -14.38 11.06
C GLU A 120 -3.92 -13.49 10.69
N SER A 121 -2.99 -13.95 9.84
CA SER A 121 -1.86 -13.13 9.39
C SER A 121 -2.30 -11.87 8.62
N ARG A 122 -3.35 -12.00 7.78
CA ARG A 122 -3.94 -10.86 7.07
C ARG A 122 -4.54 -9.83 8.03
N LYS A 123 -5.31 -10.30 9.02
CA LYS A 123 -5.90 -9.43 10.04
C LYS A 123 -4.81 -8.75 10.86
N GLN A 124 -3.84 -9.51 11.37
CA GLN A 124 -2.73 -8.99 12.16
C GLN A 124 -1.95 -7.92 11.41
N PHE A 125 -1.58 -8.20 10.16
CA PHE A 125 -0.88 -7.23 9.33
C PHE A 125 -1.73 -5.98 9.07
N GLY A 126 -3.02 -6.15 8.76
CA GLY A 126 -3.93 -5.03 8.53
C GLY A 126 -4.12 -4.16 9.77
N THR A 127 -4.36 -4.77 10.93
CA THR A 127 -4.51 -4.07 12.22
C THR A 127 -3.21 -3.38 12.62
N LEU A 128 -2.07 -4.07 12.53
CA LEU A 128 -0.76 -3.50 12.88
C LEU A 128 -0.42 -2.31 11.97
N SER A 129 -0.64 -2.45 10.65
CA SER A 129 -0.43 -1.37 9.69
C SER A 129 -1.36 -0.19 9.97
N PHE A 130 -2.65 -0.44 10.24
CA PHE A 130 -3.60 0.61 10.59
C PHE A 130 -3.19 1.35 11.88
N THR A 131 -2.82 0.62 12.93
CA THR A 131 -2.42 1.22 14.20
C THR A 131 -1.14 2.04 14.05
N LEU A 132 -0.09 1.48 13.44
CA LEU A 132 1.22 2.15 13.33
C LEU A 132 1.20 3.33 12.35
N VAL A 133 0.49 3.21 11.23
CA VAL A 133 0.52 4.20 10.15
C VAL A 133 -0.57 5.24 10.29
N TYR A 134 -1.74 4.90 10.85
CA TYR A 134 -2.89 5.81 10.91
C TYR A 134 -3.29 6.19 12.33
N ALA A 135 -3.45 5.22 13.25
CA ALA A 135 -3.95 5.54 14.58
C ALA A 135 -2.93 6.35 15.37
N ILE A 136 -1.69 5.84 15.56
CA ILE A 136 -0.66 6.53 16.33
C ILE A 136 -0.38 7.94 15.78
N PRO A 137 -0.15 8.13 14.46
CA PRO A 137 0.15 9.46 13.94
C PRO A 137 -1.05 10.40 13.89
N GLY A 138 -2.28 9.87 14.01
CA GLY A 138 -3.52 10.67 14.03
C GLY A 138 -3.90 11.20 15.42
N GLU A 139 -3.31 10.67 16.49
CA GLU A 139 -3.50 11.17 17.87
C GLU A 139 -2.64 12.42 18.18
N PHE A 140 -1.71 12.80 17.29
CA PHE A 140 -0.78 13.94 17.43
C PHE A 140 -1.10 15.06 16.42
#